data_AF-C9J8Y3-F1
#
_entry.id   AF-C9J8Y3-F1
#
_cell.length_a   1.000
_cell.length_b   1.000
_cell.length_c   1.000
_cell.angle_alpha   90.00
_cell.angle_beta   90.00
_cell.angle_gamma   90.00
#
_symmetry.space_group_name_H-M   'P 1'
#
loop_
_entity.id
_entity.type
_entity.pdbx_description
1 polymer ?
#
loop_
_entity_poly.entity_id
_entity_poly.type
_entity_poly.pdbx_seq_one_letter_code
_entity_poly.pdbx_strand_id
1 'polypeptide(L)'
;MSGHKCYPWDLQDRYAQDKSVVNKMQQKYWETKQAFIKATGKKEDEHVVASDADLDAKLELFHSIQRTCLDLSKAIVLYQKRICFLSQEENELGKFLRSQGFQDKTRAGKMMQATGKALCFSSQQRLALRNPLC
;
A
#
# COMPACT_ATOMS: atom_id res chain seq x y z
N MET A 1 24.69 5.68 3.42
CA MET A 1 24.24 4.50 4.19
C MET A 1 22.81 4.20 3.78
N SER A 2 22.62 3.30 2.81
CA SER A 2 21.29 2.94 2.30
C SER A 2 20.68 1.91 3.24
N GLY A 3 19.86 2.38 4.18
CA GLY A 3 19.05 1.49 5.01
C GLY A 3 18.03 0.80 4.14
N HIS A 4 18.15 -0.52 3.97
CA HIS A 4 17.07 -1.35 3.46
C HIS A 4 15.85 -1.13 4.36
N LYS A 5 14.89 -0.33 3.90
CA LYS A 5 13.58 -0.25 4.52
C LYS A 5 12.88 -1.58 4.22
N CYS A 6 12.95 -2.49 5.18
CA CYS A 6 12.06 -3.65 5.24
C CYS A 6 10.63 -3.10 5.26
N TYR A 7 9.85 -3.38 4.22
CA TYR A 7 8.48 -2.89 4.17
C TYR A 7 7.61 -3.83 5.02
N PRO A 8 6.56 -3.32 5.71
CA PRO A 8 5.68 -4.16 6.53
C PRO A 8 5.07 -5.36 5.78
N TRP A 9 4.98 -5.28 4.45
CA TRP A 9 4.47 -6.33 3.57
C TRP A 9 5.37 -7.57 3.54
N ASP A 10 6.68 -7.38 3.75
CA ASP A 10 7.69 -8.46 3.75
C ASP A 10 7.56 -9.37 4.99
N LEU A 11 6.81 -8.93 6.01
CA LEU A 11 6.51 -9.72 7.22
C LEU A 11 5.26 -10.58 7.05
N GLN A 12 4.31 -10.18 6.19
CA GLN A 12 3.06 -10.90 6.00
C GLN A 12 3.29 -12.29 5.37
N ASP A 13 4.23 -12.39 4.43
CA ASP A 13 4.61 -13.66 3.80
C ASP A 13 5.23 -14.66 4.79
N ARG A 14 5.87 -14.18 5.87
CA ARG A 14 6.50 -15.06 6.87
C ARG A 14 5.52 -15.75 7.82
N TYR A 15 4.33 -15.20 8.03
CA TYR A 15 3.32 -15.80 8.92
C TYR A 15 2.65 -17.05 8.31
N ALA A 16 2.77 -17.27 7.00
CA ALA A 16 2.16 -18.42 6.35
C ALA A 16 2.90 -19.76 6.61
N GLN A 17 4.10 -19.74 7.21
CA GLN A 17 5.05 -20.85 7.05
C GLN A 17 5.29 -21.75 8.28
N ASP A 18 4.60 -21.57 9.40
CA ASP A 18 4.84 -22.39 10.61
C ASP A 18 3.63 -23.25 11.02
N LYS A 19 3.59 -24.52 10.57
CA LYS A 19 2.56 -25.50 10.95
C LYS A 19 3.20 -26.74 11.62
N SER A 20 2.96 -26.88 12.93
CA SER A 20 3.35 -28.00 13.82
C SER A 20 3.02 -29.40 13.26
N VAL A 21 3.80 -30.42 13.65
CA VAL A 21 3.62 -31.84 13.25
C VAL A 21 2.25 -32.39 13.66
N VAL A 22 1.72 -31.93 14.79
CA VAL A 22 0.39 -32.31 15.30
C VAL A 22 -0.72 -31.77 14.39
N ASN A 23 -0.59 -30.53 13.90
CA ASN A 23 -1.54 -29.95 12.95
C ASN A 23 -1.58 -30.74 11.64
N LYS A 24 -0.43 -31.19 11.15
CA LYS A 24 -0.36 -32.02 9.93
C LYS A 24 -1.09 -33.36 10.10
N MET A 25 -0.97 -33.99 11.27
CA MET A 25 -1.63 -35.26 11.57
C MET A 25 -3.16 -35.10 11.70
N GLN A 26 -3.61 -34.06 12.41
CA GLN A 26 -5.03 -33.73 12.51
C GLN A 26 -5.64 -33.41 11.15
N GLN A 27 -4.92 -32.66 10.31
CA GLN A 27 -5.35 -32.32 8.96
C GLN A 27 -5.58 -33.58 8.12
N LYS A 28 -4.62 -34.52 8.09
CA LYS A 28 -4.79 -35.80 7.37
C LYS A 28 -5.97 -36.64 7.87
N TYR A 29 -6.20 -36.66 9.19
CA TYR A 29 -7.34 -37.36 9.77
C TYR A 29 -8.67 -36.78 9.27
N TRP A 30 -8.82 -35.45 9.31
CA TRP A 30 -10.03 -34.77 8.86
C TRP A 30 -10.26 -34.92 7.36
N GLU A 31 -9.21 -34.77 6.53
CA GLU A 31 -9.27 -35.01 5.08
C GLU A 31 -9.75 -36.43 4.74
N THR A 32 -9.22 -37.44 5.45
CA THR A 32 -9.59 -38.84 5.24
C THR A 32 -11.03 -39.13 5.68
N LYS A 33 -11.46 -38.58 6.81
CA LYS A 33 -12.82 -38.71 7.33
C LYS A 33 -13.83 -38.08 6.37
N GLN A 34 -13.52 -36.91 5.83
CA GLN A 34 -14.30 -36.21 4.82
C GLN A 34 -14.47 -37.03 3.54
N ALA A 35 -13.37 -37.56 3.00
CA ALA A 35 -13.41 -38.42 1.82
C ALA A 35 -14.28 -39.67 2.03
N PHE A 36 -14.25 -40.27 3.22
CA PHE A 36 -15.08 -41.43 3.56
C PHE A 36 -16.58 -41.10 3.63
N ILE A 37 -16.95 -39.97 4.24
CA ILE A 37 -18.35 -39.52 4.32
C ILE A 37 -18.91 -39.27 2.92
N LYS A 38 -18.13 -38.58 2.08
CA LYS A 38 -18.49 -38.30 0.68
C LYS A 38 -18.62 -39.58 -0.17
N ALA A 39 -17.72 -40.54 0.02
CA ALA A 39 -17.75 -41.83 -0.70
C ALA A 39 -18.90 -42.75 -0.25
N THR A 40 -19.33 -42.66 1.01
CA THR A 40 -20.43 -43.48 1.57
C THR A 40 -21.81 -42.84 1.37
N GLY A 41 -21.90 -41.65 0.77
CA GLY A 41 -23.16 -40.97 0.49
C GLY A 41 -23.92 -40.51 1.74
N LYS A 42 -23.28 -40.51 2.91
CA LYS A 42 -23.87 -39.98 4.15
C LYS A 42 -23.95 -38.46 4.03
N LYS A 43 -25.16 -37.90 4.20
CA LYS A 43 -25.33 -36.44 4.30
C LYS A 43 -24.53 -35.92 5.48
N GLU A 44 -23.78 -34.86 5.24
CA GLU A 44 -23.16 -34.07 6.31
C GLU A 44 -24.23 -33.35 7.10
N ASP A 45 -23.88 -33.00 8.33
CA ASP A 45 -24.75 -32.21 9.19
C ASP A 45 -24.95 -30.83 8.55
N GLU A 46 -26.20 -30.48 8.26
CA GLU A 46 -26.59 -29.25 7.57
C GLU A 46 -26.16 -28.00 8.33
N HIS A 47 -26.10 -28.07 9.67
CA HIS A 47 -25.60 -26.98 10.51
C HIS A 47 -24.08 -26.84 10.43
N VAL A 48 -23.35 -27.95 10.28
CA VAL A 48 -21.89 -27.92 10.07
C VAL A 48 -21.57 -27.30 8.72
N VAL A 49 -22.26 -27.72 7.65
CA VAL A 49 -22.06 -27.16 6.30
C VAL A 49 -22.40 -25.67 6.25
N ALA A 50 -23.51 -25.26 6.87
CA ALA A 50 -23.90 -23.85 6.92
C ALA A 50 -22.93 -23.00 7.75
N SER A 51 -22.46 -23.51 8.88
CA SER A 51 -21.47 -22.83 9.73
C SER A 51 -20.13 -22.66 9.03
N ASP A 52 -19.65 -23.68 8.30
CA ASP A 52 -18.41 -23.60 7.52
C ASP A 52 -18.55 -22.58 6.38
N ALA A 53 -19.68 -22.59 5.66
CA ALA A 53 -19.93 -21.62 4.59
C ALA A 53 -20.02 -20.17 5.08
N ASP A 54 -20.64 -19.90 6.23
CA ASP A 54 -20.68 -18.56 6.84
C ASP A 54 -19.29 -18.11 7.31
N LEU A 55 -18.49 -19.04 7.87
CA LEU A 55 -17.12 -18.76 8.27
C LEU A 55 -16.23 -18.44 7.06
N ASP A 56 -16.29 -19.24 5.99
CA ASP A 56 -15.54 -19.03 4.76
C ASP A 56 -15.89 -17.67 4.11
N ALA A 57 -17.17 -17.31 4.07
CA ALA A 57 -17.59 -16.00 3.55
C ALA A 57 -16.99 -14.84 4.36
N LYS A 58 -16.94 -14.95 5.69
CA LYS A 58 -16.30 -13.95 6.56
C LYS A 58 -14.79 -13.91 6.35
N LEU A 59 -14.12 -15.05 6.21
CA LEU A 59 -12.68 -15.11 5.94
C LEU A 59 -12.32 -14.47 4.60
N GLU A 60 -13.10 -14.72 3.54
CA GLU A 60 -12.90 -14.07 2.24
C GLU A 60 -13.07 -12.55 2.33
N LEU A 61 -14.05 -12.07 3.11
CA LEU A 61 -14.18 -10.64 3.39
C LEU A 61 -12.94 -10.07 4.09
N PHE A 62 -12.42 -10.76 5.12
CA PHE A 62 -11.19 -10.33 5.80
C PHE A 62 -9.98 -10.31 4.87
N HIS A 63 -9.81 -11.33 4.03
CA HIS A 63 -8.74 -11.36 3.03
C HIS A 63 -8.87 -10.23 2.01
N SER A 64 -10.09 -9.90 1.58
CA SER A 64 -10.37 -8.78 0.67
C SER A 64 -10.01 -7.43 1.32
N ILE A 65 -10.44 -7.21 2.56
CA ILE A 65 -10.09 -6.01 3.33
C ILE A 65 -8.57 -5.91 3.49
N GLN A 66 -7.91 -6.99 3.89
CA GLN A 66 -6.46 -7.01 4.05
C GLN A 66 -5.73 -6.66 2.75
N ARG A 67 -6.14 -7.27 1.63
CA ARG A 67 -5.54 -7.02 0.31
C ARG A 67 -5.73 -5.56 -0.12
N THR A 68 -6.93 -5.02 0.04
CA THR A 68 -7.23 -3.63 -0.35
C THR A 68 -6.51 -2.61 0.53
N CYS A 69 -6.41 -2.85 1.84
CA CYS A 69 -5.59 -2.01 2.74
C CYS A 69 -4.09 -2.05 2.39
N LEU A 70 -3.58 -3.22 2.01
CA LEU A 70 -2.21 -3.38 1.54
C LEU A 70 -1.96 -2.57 0.26
N ASP A 71 -2.87 -2.68 -0.72
CA ASP A 71 -2.75 -1.96 -1.99
C ASP A 71 -2.86 -0.43 -1.79
N LEU A 72 -3.77 0.02 -0.92
CA LEU A 72 -3.86 1.43 -0.52
C LEU A 72 -2.55 1.92 0.11
N SER A 73 -1.96 1.12 0.99
CA SER A 73 -0.70 1.48 1.63
C SER A 73 0.46 1.58 0.63
N LYS A 74 0.54 0.66 -0.35
CA LYS A 74 1.50 0.75 -1.46
C LYS A 74 1.27 2.02 -2.30
N ALA A 75 0.02 2.35 -2.58
CA ALA A 75 -0.34 3.55 -3.33
C ALA A 75 0.09 4.84 -2.60
N ILE A 76 -0.09 4.90 -1.27
CA ILE A 76 0.37 6.02 -0.44
C ILE A 76 1.89 6.18 -0.53
N VAL A 77 2.66 5.10 -0.39
CA VAL A 77 4.13 5.15 -0.52
C VAL A 77 4.56 5.67 -1.90
N LEU A 78 3.90 5.22 -2.96
CA LEU A 78 4.18 5.72 -4.32
C LEU A 78 3.83 7.20 -4.47
N TYR A 79 2.70 7.63 -3.91
CA TYR A 79 2.28 9.02 -3.92
C TYR A 79 3.28 9.91 -3.18
N GLN A 80 3.73 9.50 -1.99
CA GLN A 80 4.77 10.19 -1.21
C GLN A 80 6.09 10.33 -1.98
N LYS A 81 6.48 9.32 -2.76
CA LYS A 81 7.68 9.39 -3.59
C LYS A 81 7.50 10.39 -4.74
N ARG A 82 6.36 10.32 -5.44
CA ARG A 82 6.05 11.18 -6.59
C ARG A 82 5.90 12.64 -6.19
N ILE A 83 5.19 12.92 -5.10
CA ILE A 83 4.97 14.28 -4.60
C ILE A 83 6.29 14.94 -4.19
N CYS A 84 7.20 14.17 -3.57
CA CYS A 84 8.53 14.64 -3.20
C CYS A 84 9.34 15.04 -4.44
N PHE A 85 9.42 14.15 -5.43
CA PHE A 85 10.17 14.40 -6.66
C PHE A 85 9.60 15.59 -7.44
N LEU A 86 8.28 15.63 -7.65
CA LEU A 86 7.63 16.72 -8.37
C LEU A 86 7.86 18.08 -7.68
N SER A 87 7.79 18.13 -6.35
CA SER A 87 8.07 19.36 -5.60
C SER A 87 9.53 19.78 -5.70
N GLN A 88 10.49 18.84 -5.76
CA GLN A 88 11.89 19.18 -5.98
C GLN A 88 12.09 19.83 -7.36
N GLU A 89 11.56 19.22 -8.42
CA GLU A 89 11.65 19.75 -9.78
C GLU A 89 10.98 21.12 -9.92
N GLU A 90 9.78 21.30 -9.36
CA GLU A 90 9.09 22.60 -9.38
C GLU A 90 9.84 23.68 -8.61
N ASN A 91 10.48 23.31 -7.48
CA ASN A 91 11.29 24.24 -6.71
C ASN A 91 12.56 24.66 -7.46
N GLU A 92 13.23 23.74 -8.15
CA GLU A 92 14.39 24.06 -8.99
C GLU A 92 14.01 24.94 -10.17
N LEU A 93 12.88 24.67 -10.83
CA LEU A 93 12.33 25.56 -11.86
C LEU A 93 12.03 26.95 -11.30
N GLY A 94 11.45 27.02 -10.09
CA GLY A 94 11.17 28.29 -9.41
C GLY A 94 12.43 29.10 -9.12
N LYS A 95 13.52 28.44 -8.66
CA LYS A 95 14.83 29.06 -8.46
C LYS A 95 15.43 29.55 -9.78
N PHE A 96 15.36 28.73 -10.83
CA PHE A 96 15.86 29.08 -12.16
C PHE A 96 15.16 30.31 -12.73
N LEU A 97 13.82 30.37 -12.68
CA LEU A 97 13.09 31.55 -13.15
C LEU A 97 13.45 32.81 -12.37
N ARG A 98 13.71 32.69 -11.06
CA ARG A 98 14.17 33.83 -10.25
C ARG A 98 15.57 34.29 -10.63
N SER A 99 16.50 33.37 -10.91
CA SER A 99 17.86 33.74 -11.33
C SER A 99 17.88 34.38 -12.72
N GLN A 100 17.11 33.85 -13.68
CA GLN A 100 16.98 34.44 -15.00
C GLN A 100 16.23 35.78 -14.96
N GLY A 101 15.13 35.84 -14.21
CA GLY A 101 14.36 37.06 -14.03
C GLY A 101 15.08 38.18 -13.28
N PHE A 102 16.14 37.87 -12.53
CA PHE A 102 17.02 38.86 -11.92
C PHE A 102 17.97 39.51 -12.94
N GLN A 103 18.42 38.73 -13.94
CA GLN A 103 19.29 39.22 -15.01
C GLN A 103 18.51 40.04 -16.05
N ASP A 104 17.23 39.71 -16.27
CA ASP A 104 16.34 40.41 -17.20
C ASP A 104 15.65 41.62 -16.53
N LYS A 105 15.99 42.84 -16.97
CA LYS A 105 15.40 44.10 -16.45
C LYS A 105 14.06 44.48 -17.08
N THR A 106 13.58 43.71 -18.07
CA THR A 106 12.31 43.98 -18.74
C THR A 106 11.11 43.59 -17.87
N ARG A 107 9.90 43.81 -18.40
CA ARG A 107 8.67 43.31 -17.80
C ARG A 107 8.65 41.78 -17.68
N ALA A 108 9.27 41.08 -18.63
CA ALA A 108 9.34 39.62 -18.61
C ALA A 108 10.15 39.13 -17.40
N GLY A 109 11.30 39.74 -17.10
CA GLY A 109 12.08 39.40 -15.91
C GLY A 109 11.32 39.58 -14.58
N LYS A 110 10.54 40.66 -14.45
CA LYS A 110 9.64 40.84 -13.29
C LYS A 110 8.60 39.72 -13.19
N MET A 111 8.01 39.32 -14.32
CA MET A 111 7.06 38.20 -14.36
C MET A 111 7.74 36.88 -13.98
N MET A 112 8.94 36.60 -14.51
CA MET A 112 9.71 35.39 -14.16
C MET A 112 10.01 35.32 -12.65
N GLN A 113 10.40 36.43 -12.02
CA GLN A 113 10.62 36.46 -10.57
C GLN A 113 9.34 36.18 -9.77
N ALA A 114 8.20 36.76 -10.19
CA ALA A 114 6.91 36.51 -9.55
C ALA A 114 6.47 35.06 -9.71
N THR A 115 6.55 34.51 -10.92
CA THR A 115 6.26 33.11 -11.22
C THR A 115 7.18 32.17 -10.43
N GLY A 116 8.48 32.44 -10.40
CA GLY A 116 9.43 31.60 -9.67
C GLY A 116 9.19 31.61 -8.15
N LYS A 117 8.79 32.75 -7.57
CA LYS A 117 8.33 32.80 -6.17
C LYS A 117 7.09 31.95 -5.94
N ALA A 118 6.10 32.03 -6.85
CA ALA A 118 4.87 31.24 -6.75
C ALA A 118 5.15 29.72 -6.84
N LEU A 119 6.03 29.29 -7.75
CA LEU A 119 6.43 27.88 -7.88
C LEU A 119 7.16 27.36 -6.64
N CYS A 120 8.12 28.12 -6.11
CA CYS A 120 8.79 27.73 -4.85
C CYS A 120 7.78 27.60 -3.70
N PHE A 121 6.84 28.54 -3.55
CA PHE A 121 5.83 28.47 -2.51
C PHE A 121 4.90 27.25 -2.70
N SER A 122 4.40 27.04 -3.92
CA SER A 122 3.59 25.88 -4.31
C SER A 122 4.29 24.55 -3.98
N SER A 123 5.56 24.41 -4.33
CA SER A 123 6.34 23.20 -4.03
C SER A 123 6.48 22.92 -2.53
N GLN A 124 6.64 23.96 -1.71
CA GLN A 124 6.76 23.84 -0.25
C GLN A 124 5.44 23.41 0.39
N GLN A 125 4.32 24.02 -0.04
CA GLN A 125 2.98 23.61 0.39
C GLN A 125 2.72 22.14 0.04
N ARG A 126 3.12 21.72 -1.17
CA ARG A 126 2.96 20.34 -1.60
C ARG A 126 3.84 19.37 -0.79
N LEU A 127 5.05 19.77 -0.40
CA LEU A 127 5.89 18.95 0.49
C LEU A 127 5.30 18.82 1.90
N ALA A 128 4.59 19.84 2.40
CA ALA A 128 3.93 19.79 3.70
C ALA A 128 2.86 18.68 3.78
N LEU A 129 2.24 18.31 2.64
CA LEU A 129 1.29 17.20 2.55
C LEU A 129 1.93 15.83 2.81
N ARG A 130 3.26 15.72 2.86
CA ARG A 130 3.92 14.44 3.08
C ARG A 130 3.77 13.94 4.52
N ASN A 131 3.73 14.84 5.51
CA ASN A 131 3.55 14.50 6.92
C ASN A 131 2.21 13.79 7.22
N PRO A 132 1.05 14.31 6.79
CA PRO A 132 -0.23 13.63 7.03
C PRO A 132 -0.43 12.34 6.22
N LEU A 133 0.47 12.03 5.28
CA LEU A 133 0.42 10.82 4.45
C LEU A 133 1.43 9.74 4.89
N CYS A 134 2.26 10.01 5.90
CA CYS A 134 3.15 9.02 6.54
C CYS A 134 2.38 8.18 7.55
#